data_AF-A0A645ED83-F1
#
_entry.id   AF-A0A645ED83-F1
#
_cell.length_a   1.000
_cell.length_b   1.000
_cell.length_c   1.000
_cell.angle_alpha   90.00
_cell.angle_beta   90.00
_cell.angle_gamma   90.00
#
_symmetry.space_group_name_H-M   'P 1'
#
loop_
_entity.id
_entity.type
_entity.pdbx_description
1 polymer ?
#
loop_
_entity_poly.entity_id
_entity_poly.type
_entity_poly.pdbx_seq_one_letter_code
_entity_poly.pdbx_strand_id
1 'polypeptide(L)'
;MDIGGYTVDIFTVHNFRLERSSCASLCMGTITLYSRIQDILRKSDILLSDELVTDAIRGRIEHSDCAVIRSVTEQAMADYRKELLNALRERGLDLRLPMVFAGGGAELLESRLRGDEVNTVAVLNRFANADGYRLLLG
;
A
#
# COMPACT_ATOMS: atom_id res chain seq x y z
N MET A 1 -5.88 5.67 -6.30
CA MET A 1 -5.64 5.40 -4.87
C MET A 1 -4.25 5.87 -4.51
N ASP A 2 -4.11 6.71 -3.50
CA ASP A 2 -2.84 7.18 -2.97
C ASP A 2 -2.57 6.48 -1.63
N ILE A 3 -1.50 5.68 -1.55
CA ILE A 3 -1.12 4.93 -0.36
C ILE A 3 0.02 5.69 0.34
N GLY A 4 -0.35 6.45 1.36
CA GLY A 4 0.56 7.18 2.23
C GLY A 4 0.98 6.38 3.46
N GLY A 5 1.74 7.05 4.33
CA GLY A 5 2.16 6.48 5.62
C GLY A 5 0.99 6.26 6.58
N TYR A 6 0.12 7.26 6.71
CA TYR A 6 -1.01 7.23 7.65
C TYR A 6 -2.31 6.81 6.99
N THR A 7 -2.56 7.30 5.77
CA THR A 7 -3.85 7.15 5.09
C THR A 7 -3.69 6.46 3.75
N VAL A 8 -4.80 5.86 3.31
CA VAL A 8 -5.02 5.51 1.91
C VAL A 8 -6.16 6.36 1.38
N ASP A 9 -5.86 7.25 0.44
CA ASP A 9 -6.83 8.16 -0.15
C ASP A 9 -7.36 7.60 -1.48
N ILE A 10 -8.66 7.64 -1.65
CA ILE A 10 -9.39 6.97 -2.73
C ILE A 10 -10.29 8.00 -3.38
N PHE A 11 -10.30 8.01 -4.71
CA PHE A 11 -11.27 8.76 -5.49
C PHE A 11 -11.43 8.12 -6.87
N THR A 12 -12.61 8.31 -7.46
CA THR A 12 -12.95 7.91 -8.81
C THR A 12 -12.99 9.12 -9.73
N VAL A 13 -12.56 8.94 -10.97
CA VAL A 13 -12.65 9.94 -12.03
C VAL A 13 -13.56 9.39 -13.12
N HIS A 14 -14.59 10.15 -13.48
CA HIS A 14 -15.50 9.83 -14.57
C HIS A 14 -15.53 11.02 -15.55
N ASN A 15 -15.30 10.77 -16.84
CA ASN A 15 -15.18 11.81 -17.87
C ASN A 15 -14.22 12.96 -17.46
N PHE A 16 -13.04 12.61 -16.97
CA PHE A 16 -12.01 13.54 -16.47
C PHE A 16 -12.47 14.44 -15.32
N ARG A 17 -13.58 14.10 -14.65
CA ARG A 17 -14.09 14.83 -13.49
C ARG A 17 -14.04 13.96 -12.25
N LEU A 18 -13.59 14.54 -11.15
CA LEU A 18 -13.59 13.93 -9.84
C LEU A 18 -15.03 13.66 -9.38
N GLU A 19 -15.34 12.42 -9.06
CA GLU A 19 -16.59 12.05 -8.42
C GLU A 19 -16.46 12.25 -6.90
N ARG A 20 -16.85 13.41 -6.39
CA ARG A 20 -16.64 13.78 -4.97
C ARG A 20 -17.29 12.83 -3.97
N SER A 21 -18.41 12.21 -4.32
CA SER A 21 -19.09 11.20 -3.48
C SER A 21 -18.29 9.92 -3.31
N SER A 22 -17.34 9.64 -4.22
CA SER A 22 -16.45 8.48 -4.14
C SER A 22 -15.19 8.72 -3.29
N CYS A 23 -14.94 9.97 -2.89
CA CYS A 23 -13.75 10.33 -2.14
C CYS A 23 -13.79 9.71 -0.73
N ALA A 24 -12.74 8.98 -0.37
CA ALA A 24 -12.59 8.39 0.96
C ALA A 24 -11.12 8.41 1.39
N SER A 25 -10.90 8.51 2.70
CA SER A 25 -9.59 8.34 3.32
C SER A 25 -9.68 7.24 4.36
N LEU A 26 -8.85 6.20 4.21
CA LEU A 26 -8.79 5.07 5.13
C LEU A 26 -7.59 5.24 6.08
N CYS A 27 -7.80 5.12 7.39
CA CYS A 27 -6.72 5.14 8.39
C CYS A 27 -5.94 3.82 8.44
N MET A 28 -5.45 3.37 7.27
CA MET A 28 -4.68 2.13 7.10
C MET A 28 -3.52 2.32 6.12
N GLY A 29 -2.80 3.43 6.23
CA GLY A 29 -1.55 3.62 5.49
C GLY A 29 -0.46 2.61 5.88
N THR A 30 0.72 2.73 5.27
CA THR A 30 1.81 1.75 5.48
C THR A 30 2.28 1.63 6.92
N ILE A 31 2.13 2.65 7.76
CA ILE A 31 2.49 2.58 9.19
C ILE A 31 1.73 1.44 9.88
N THR A 32 0.48 1.17 9.49
CA THR A 32 -0.28 0.03 10.06
C THR A 32 0.34 -1.33 9.73
N LEU A 33 0.91 -1.49 8.53
CA LEU A 33 1.66 -2.68 8.14
C LEU A 33 2.98 -2.77 8.93
N TYR A 34 3.68 -1.65 9.12
CA TYR A 34 4.94 -1.62 9.87
C TYR A 34 4.71 -2.05 11.32
N SER A 35 3.76 -1.41 12.00
CA SER A 35 3.40 -1.76 13.38
C SER A 35 2.97 -3.21 13.49
N ARG A 36 2.17 -3.72 12.55
CA ARG A 36 1.76 -5.14 12.54
C ARG A 36 2.95 -6.09 12.48
N ILE A 37 3.91 -5.85 11.57
CA ILE A 37 5.11 -6.68 11.45
C ILE A 37 5.93 -6.62 12.74
N GLN A 38 6.19 -5.41 13.26
CA GLN A 38 6.97 -5.21 14.48
C GLN A 38 6.30 -5.86 15.70
N ASP A 39 4.98 -5.74 15.85
CA ASP A 39 4.25 -6.29 16.98
C ASP A 39 4.23 -7.83 16.97
N ILE A 40 4.17 -8.45 15.80
CA ILE A 40 4.27 -9.92 15.68
C ILE A 40 5.69 -10.37 16.03
N LEU A 41 6.72 -9.72 15.46
CA LEU A 41 8.11 -10.09 15.68
C LEU A 41 8.57 -9.85 17.13
N ARG A 42 8.05 -8.80 17.79
CA ARG A 42 8.33 -8.52 19.20
C ARG A 42 7.90 -9.65 20.13
N LYS A 43 6.85 -10.42 19.77
CA LYS A 43 6.43 -11.62 20.54
C LYS A 43 7.45 -12.76 20.47
N SER A 44 8.33 -12.73 19.47
CA SER A 44 9.45 -13.65 19.29
C SER A 44 10.79 -13.02 19.68
N ASP A 45 10.78 -11.92 20.45
CA ASP A 45 11.97 -11.18 20.88
C ASP A 45 12.83 -10.61 19.73
N ILE A 46 12.21 -10.40 18.56
CA ILE A 46 12.86 -9.79 17.39
C ILE A 46 12.40 -8.33 17.30
N LEU A 47 13.35 -7.40 17.40
CA LEU A 47 13.12 -5.96 17.30
C LEU A 47 13.71 -5.44 15.99
N LEU A 48 12.84 -4.97 15.09
CA LEU A 48 13.26 -4.35 13.82
C LEU A 48 13.04 -2.84 13.84
N SER A 49 14.05 -2.10 13.35
CA SER A 49 13.87 -0.70 12.97
C SER A 49 12.97 -0.58 11.74
N ASP A 50 12.43 0.61 11.48
CA ASP A 50 11.60 0.86 10.29
C ASP A 50 12.39 0.61 8.98
N GLU A 51 13.69 0.85 8.99
CA GLU A 51 14.59 0.54 7.86
C GLU A 51 14.62 -0.96 7.58
N LEU A 52 14.83 -1.79 8.62
CA LEU A 52 14.83 -3.25 8.49
C LEU A 52 13.46 -3.81 8.11
N VAL A 53 12.36 -3.20 8.58
CA VAL A 53 11.00 -3.55 8.13
C VAL A 53 10.83 -3.25 6.64
N THR A 54 11.33 -2.09 6.19
CA THR A 54 11.32 -1.71 4.77
C THR A 54 12.10 -2.73 3.93
N ASP A 55 13.27 -3.14 4.41
CA ASP A 55 14.10 -4.13 3.71
C ASP A 55 13.46 -5.51 3.71
N ALA A 56 12.78 -5.91 4.79
CA ALA A 56 11.97 -7.13 4.82
C ALA A 56 10.84 -7.10 3.79
N ILE A 57 10.11 -5.98 3.67
CA ILE A 57 9.04 -5.80 2.67
C ILE A 57 9.61 -5.89 1.25
N ARG A 58 10.81 -5.35 1.02
CA ARG A 58 11.53 -5.42 -0.26
C ARG A 58 12.20 -6.77 -0.53
N GLY A 59 12.16 -7.71 0.41
CA GLY A 59 12.83 -9.01 0.31
C GLY A 59 14.36 -8.94 0.46
N ARG A 60 14.90 -7.85 1.01
CA ARG A 60 16.35 -7.57 1.16
C ARG A 60 16.84 -7.65 2.61
N ILE A 61 16.06 -8.23 3.52
CA ILE A 61 16.42 -8.29 4.94
C ILE A 61 17.73 -9.06 5.17
N GLU A 62 18.65 -8.41 5.87
CA GLU A 62 19.89 -8.99 6.40
C GLU A 62 19.79 -9.06 7.93
N HIS A 63 19.43 -10.23 8.45
CA HIS A 63 19.24 -10.47 9.88
C HIS A 63 19.43 -11.96 10.19
N SER A 64 19.87 -12.31 11.41
CA SER A 64 20.01 -13.71 11.86
C SER A 64 18.72 -14.50 11.66
N ASP A 65 17.60 -13.90 12.08
CA ASP A 65 16.26 -14.48 12.02
C ASP A 65 15.52 -14.22 10.70
N CYS A 66 16.25 -14.05 9.59
CA CYS A 66 15.68 -13.66 8.30
C CYS A 66 14.55 -14.57 7.81
N ALA A 67 14.57 -15.87 8.13
CA ALA A 67 13.52 -16.81 7.74
C ALA A 67 12.18 -16.48 8.42
N VAL A 68 12.21 -16.24 9.74
CA VAL A 68 11.03 -15.85 10.52
C VAL A 68 10.53 -14.49 10.08
N ILE A 69 11.44 -13.52 9.91
CA ILE A 69 11.10 -12.17 9.46
C ILE A 69 10.40 -12.21 8.10
N ARG A 70 10.98 -12.90 7.11
CA ARG A 70 10.37 -13.03 5.77
C ARG A 70 8.98 -13.64 5.85
N SER A 71 8.81 -14.74 6.59
CA SER A 71 7.50 -15.38 6.75
C SER A 71 6.46 -14.44 7.36
N VAL A 72 6.81 -13.73 8.44
CA VAL A 72 5.91 -12.77 9.09
C VAL A 72 5.57 -11.61 8.16
N THR A 73 6.57 -11.05 7.48
CA THR A 73 6.37 -9.93 6.56
C THR A 73 5.51 -10.33 5.36
N GLU A 74 5.72 -11.51 4.78
CA GLU A 74 4.91 -12.00 3.66
C GLU A 74 3.44 -12.19 4.04
N GLN A 75 3.18 -12.78 5.21
CA GLN A 75 1.84 -12.96 5.75
C GLN A 75 1.17 -11.62 6.07
N ALA A 76 1.88 -10.72 6.76
CA ALA A 76 1.36 -9.39 7.10
C ALA A 76 1.02 -8.56 5.85
N MET A 77 1.84 -8.63 4.79
CA MET A 77 1.54 -8.01 3.50
C MET A 77 0.32 -8.62 2.81
N ALA A 78 0.14 -9.94 2.88
CA ALA A 78 -1.03 -10.61 2.31
C ALA A 78 -2.31 -10.20 3.04
N ASP A 79 -2.28 -10.15 4.37
CA ASP A 79 -3.41 -9.74 5.19
C ASP A 79 -3.73 -8.25 4.98
N TYR A 80 -2.72 -7.38 4.95
CA TYR A 80 -2.89 -5.95 4.67
C TYR A 80 -3.53 -5.72 3.29
N ARG A 81 -3.04 -6.40 2.24
CA ARG A 81 -3.65 -6.33 0.91
C ARG A 81 -5.11 -6.77 0.97
N LYS A 82 -5.40 -7.91 1.59
CA LYS A 82 -6.77 -8.45 1.68
C LYS A 82 -7.71 -7.47 2.38
N GLU A 83 -7.30 -6.91 3.51
CA GLU A 83 -8.04 -5.89 4.25
C GLU A 83 -8.28 -4.63 3.41
N LEU A 84 -7.25 -4.15 2.71
CA LEU A 84 -7.37 -3.00 1.81
C LEU A 84 -8.41 -3.27 0.71
N LEU A 85 -8.32 -4.40 0.02
CA LEU A 85 -9.27 -4.73 -1.06
C LEU A 85 -10.70 -4.93 -0.54
N ASN A 86 -10.85 -5.51 0.66
CA ASN A 86 -12.17 -5.63 1.29
C ASN A 86 -12.75 -4.26 1.65
N ALA A 87 -11.94 -3.35 2.21
CA ALA A 87 -12.38 -1.99 2.51
C ALA A 87 -12.85 -1.22 1.27
N LEU A 88 -12.28 -1.50 0.09
CA LEU A 88 -12.74 -0.97 -1.19
C LEU A 88 -14.08 -1.58 -1.61
N ARG A 89 -14.21 -2.91 -1.53
CA ARG A 89 -15.46 -3.62 -1.88
C ARG A 89 -16.62 -3.21 -0.99
N GLU A 90 -16.40 -3.05 0.31
CA GLU A 90 -17.39 -2.57 1.29
C GLU A 90 -17.90 -1.16 0.97
N ARG A 91 -17.11 -0.37 0.23
CA ARG A 91 -17.50 0.97 -0.25
C ARG A 91 -18.18 0.94 -1.62
N GLY A 92 -18.42 -0.25 -2.17
CA GLY A 92 -19.07 -0.43 -3.48
C GLY A 92 -18.14 -0.17 -4.67
N LEU A 93 -16.82 -0.15 -4.47
CA LEU A 93 -15.88 0.00 -5.57
C LEU A 93 -15.68 -1.33 -6.30
N ASP A 94 -15.94 -1.33 -7.60
CA ASP A 94 -15.64 -2.47 -8.46
C ASP A 94 -14.15 -2.52 -8.80
N LEU A 95 -13.44 -3.49 -8.23
CA LEU A 95 -12.00 -3.70 -8.44
C LEU A 95 -11.65 -4.20 -9.84
N ARG A 96 -12.64 -4.54 -10.68
CA ARG A 96 -12.45 -4.83 -12.11
C ARG A 96 -12.28 -3.57 -12.95
N LEU A 97 -12.65 -2.40 -12.43
CA LEU A 97 -12.40 -1.13 -13.11
C LEU A 97 -10.91 -0.75 -13.08
N PRO A 98 -10.41 -0.02 -14.10
CA PRO A 98 -9.04 0.45 -14.15
C PRO A 98 -8.62 1.20 -12.88
N MET A 99 -7.62 0.67 -12.17
CA MET A 99 -7.13 1.23 -10.92
C MET A 99 -5.69 1.71 -11.04
N VAL A 100 -5.45 2.95 -10.62
CA VAL A 100 -4.12 3.54 -10.48
C VAL A 100 -3.77 3.64 -9.00
N PHE A 101 -2.61 3.11 -8.63
CA PHE A 101 -2.02 3.31 -7.31
C PHE A 101 -0.90 4.34 -7.39
N ALA A 102 -0.77 5.18 -6.37
CA ALA A 102 0.27 6.19 -6.24
C ALA A 102 0.73 6.30 -4.79
N GLY A 103 1.82 7.02 -4.55
CA GLY A 103 2.34 7.26 -3.21
C GLY A 103 3.46 6.28 -2.81
N GLY A 104 4.14 6.60 -1.72
CA GLY A 104 5.29 5.82 -1.25
C GLY A 104 4.93 4.38 -0.87
N GLY A 105 3.72 4.15 -0.38
CA GLY A 105 3.23 2.79 -0.09
C GLY A 105 2.90 1.99 -1.34
N ALA A 106 2.47 2.65 -2.42
CA ALA A 106 2.23 1.99 -3.69
C ALA A 106 3.54 1.52 -4.33
N GLU A 107 4.57 2.37 -4.30
CA GLU A 107 5.93 2.01 -4.72
C GLU A 107 6.49 0.84 -3.89
N LEU A 108 6.28 0.87 -2.57
CA LEU A 108 6.77 -0.17 -1.66
C LEU A 108 6.09 -1.53 -1.90
N LEU A 109 4.80 -1.54 -2.24
CA LEU A 109 3.97 -2.74 -2.34
C LEU A 109 3.62 -3.12 -3.78
N GLU A 110 4.33 -2.59 -4.78
CA GLU A 110 3.96 -2.74 -6.20
C GLU A 110 3.68 -4.20 -6.59
N SER A 111 4.55 -5.14 -6.19
CA SER A 111 4.40 -6.56 -6.51
C SER A 111 3.13 -7.20 -5.92
N ARG A 112 2.57 -6.60 -4.86
CA ARG A 112 1.34 -7.05 -4.19
C ARG A 112 0.09 -6.35 -4.71
N LEU A 113 0.24 -5.17 -5.32
CA LEU A 113 -0.87 -4.41 -5.88
C LEU A 113 -1.25 -4.86 -7.29
N ARG A 114 -0.48 -5.78 -7.89
CA ARG A 114 -0.81 -6.43 -9.17
C ARG A 114 -1.36 -7.84 -8.91
N GLY A 115 -2.40 -8.24 -9.63
CA GLY A 115 -2.95 -9.59 -9.57
C GLY A 115 -4.40 -9.67 -10.06
N ASP A 116 -4.93 -10.88 -10.17
CA ASP A 116 -6.22 -11.15 -10.83
C ASP A 116 -7.44 -10.54 -10.14
N GLU A 117 -7.33 -10.15 -8.87
CA GLU A 117 -8.42 -9.55 -8.09
C GLU A 117 -8.61 -8.05 -8.36
N VAL A 118 -7.61 -7.39 -8.93
CA VAL A 118 -7.59 -5.93 -9.13
C VAL A 118 -7.08 -5.60 -10.52
N ASN A 119 -7.85 -4.81 -11.27
CA ASN A 119 -7.42 -4.32 -12.59
C ASN A 119 -6.45 -3.15 -12.45
N THR A 120 -5.22 -3.45 -12.02
CA THR A 120 -4.16 -2.47 -11.80
C THR A 120 -3.55 -2.03 -13.13
N VAL A 121 -3.87 -0.81 -13.57
CA VAL A 121 -3.36 -0.26 -14.83
C VAL A 121 -2.04 0.49 -14.64
N ALA A 122 -1.79 1.06 -13.47
CA ALA A 122 -0.52 1.72 -13.16
C ALA A 122 -0.24 1.72 -11.66
N VAL A 123 1.05 1.65 -11.33
CA VAL A 123 1.59 1.92 -10.00
C VAL A 123 2.60 3.04 -10.16
N LEU A 124 2.31 4.21 -9.62
CA LEU A 124 3.11 5.42 -9.73
C LEU A 124 3.97 5.58 -8.47
N ASN A 125 5.11 6.25 -8.63
CA ASN A 125 6.05 6.48 -7.54
C ASN A 125 5.51 7.50 -6.50
N ARG A 126 6.29 7.70 -5.42
CA ARG A 126 5.96 8.67 -4.36
C ARG A 126 5.84 10.14 -4.79
N PHE A 127 6.38 10.50 -5.97
CA PHE A 127 6.40 11.86 -6.49
C PHE A 127 5.27 12.15 -7.47
N ALA A 128 4.40 11.17 -7.76
CA ALA A 128 3.33 11.28 -8.76
C ALA A 128 2.49 12.56 -8.63
N ASN A 129 2.12 12.95 -7.41
CA ASN A 129 1.35 14.17 -7.17
C ASN A 129 2.16 15.43 -7.54
N ALA A 130 3.44 15.48 -7.16
CA ALA A 130 4.33 16.60 -7.49
C ALA A 130 4.60 16.70 -9.00
N ASP A 131 4.81 15.56 -9.65
CA ASP A 131 4.96 15.48 -11.11
C ASP A 131 3.69 15.96 -11.83
N GLY A 132 2.51 15.60 -11.33
CA GLY A 132 1.22 16.09 -11.83
C GLY A 132 1.09 17.61 -11.72
N TYR A 133 1.44 18.20 -10.56
CA TYR A 133 1.44 19.65 -10.39
C TYR A 133 2.41 20.35 -11.35
N ARG A 134 3.60 19.78 -11.56
CA ARG A 134 4.58 20.32 -12.50
C ARG A 134 4.04 20.36 -13.94
N LEU A 135 3.29 19.33 -14.36
CA LEU A 135 2.67 19.29 -15.69
C LEU A 135 1.49 20.28 -15.85
N LEU A 136 0.80 20.61 -14.76
CA LEU A 136 -0.32 21.56 -14.79
C LEU A 136 0.13 23.02 -14.74
N LEU A 137 1.27 23.30 -14.11
CA LEU A 137 1.77 24.64 -13.84
C LEU A 137 2.96 25.05 -14.73
N GLY A 138 3.60 24.09 -15.39
CA GLY A 138 4.73 24.29 -16.31
C GLY A 138 4.29 24.33 -17.76
#